data_AF-A0A3D4IDX1-F1
#
_entry.id   AF-A0A3D4IDX1-F1
#
_cell.length_a   1.000
_cell.length_b   1.000
_cell.length_c   1.000
_cell.angle_alpha   90.00
_cell.angle_beta   90.00
_cell.angle_gamma   90.00
#
_symmetry.space_group_name_H-M   'P 1'
#
loop_
_entity.id
_entity.type
_entity.pdbx_description
1 polymer ?
#
loop_
_entity_poly.entity_id
_entity_poly.type
_entity_poly.pdbx_seq_one_letter_code
_entity_poly.pdbx_strand_id
1 'polypeptide(L)'
;LFRSPGREIPAEVVWRSPKDVAILKLSEPIVRDLVPFVPTNWVRMAQTVNVMGYPAAADRAAGGDDFYIPSLTRGIISKEVRKDEYGRKLFQTDAAINAGNSGGPMFNACGEVIGINVEKALTTIRDTQGEEKRLALGEGIGWALPFDEWVQGLDELKIPYTYAAAPCSGISSEGGALPTSGIANPIKDRLYLIGLLVAILLSVTAVILALTKRGRVMMREAVTRSRELVSRRIPTGRSAKFTAGPHVPVLACVGGYYEGTTIELGEKPLAIGRDARMCQLVYPQDKTEISRRHCVIRYEEKDQAFFLEDCWSKNGTYALSSGKIPGGEQIVLKTGERFYAGDSGNMFEVNLEPLSIS
;
A
#
# COMPACT_ATOMS: atom_id res chain seq x y z
N LEU A 1 -29.36 5.26 11.96
CA LEU A 1 -29.33 6.57 12.65
C LEU A 1 -28.25 7.42 11.99
N PHE A 2 -28.56 8.66 11.62
CA PHE A 2 -27.56 9.69 11.31
C PHE A 2 -27.07 10.30 12.62
N ARG A 3 -25.75 10.47 12.76
CA ARG A 3 -25.13 10.96 13.99
C ARG A 3 -24.34 12.23 13.72
N SER A 4 -24.51 13.22 14.58
CA SER A 4 -23.71 14.44 14.64
C SER A 4 -23.51 14.83 16.11
N PRO A 5 -22.54 15.70 16.45
CA PRO A 5 -22.31 16.08 17.85
C PRO A 5 -23.61 16.49 18.55
N GLY A 6 -24.00 15.72 19.57
CA GLY A 6 -25.20 15.97 20.38
C GLY A 6 -26.55 15.67 19.71
N ARG A 7 -26.58 15.03 18.53
CA ARG A 7 -27.84 14.71 17.82
C ARG A 7 -27.78 13.38 17.09
N GLU A 8 -28.74 12.52 17.37
CA GLU A 8 -29.01 11.28 16.63
C GLU A 8 -30.37 11.38 15.94
N ILE A 9 -30.39 11.12 14.62
CA ILE A 9 -31.59 11.24 13.80
C ILE A 9 -31.92 9.88 13.18
N PRO A 10 -33.13 9.33 13.38
CA PRO A 10 -33.56 8.15 12.65
C PRO A 10 -33.48 8.34 11.13
N ALA A 11 -33.08 7.28 10.43
CA ALA A 11 -32.97 7.28 8.98
C ALA A 11 -33.53 5.98 8.40
N GLU A 12 -34.30 6.07 7.32
CA GLU A 12 -34.85 4.93 6.59
C GLU A 12 -34.19 4.81 5.22
N VAL A 13 -33.99 3.58 4.74
CA VAL A 13 -33.50 3.33 3.38
C VAL A 13 -34.68 3.49 2.42
N VAL A 14 -34.64 4.52 1.57
CA VAL A 14 -35.70 4.81 0.58
C VAL A 14 -35.39 4.27 -0.80
N TRP A 15 -34.11 3.98 -1.07
CA TRP A 15 -33.66 3.39 -2.33
C TRP A 15 -32.35 2.63 -2.13
N ARG A 16 -32.15 1.57 -2.91
CA ARG A 16 -30.93 0.74 -2.91
C ARG A 16 -30.64 0.22 -4.31
N SER A 17 -29.37 0.07 -4.62
CA SER A 17 -28.91 -0.52 -5.88
C SER A 17 -28.06 -1.77 -5.61
N PRO A 18 -28.07 -2.77 -6.51
CA PRO A 18 -27.09 -3.86 -6.50
C PRO A 18 -25.63 -3.37 -6.57
N LYS A 19 -25.43 -2.08 -6.90
CA LYS A 19 -24.11 -1.46 -7.01
C LYS A 19 -23.45 -1.04 -5.70
N ASP A 20 -24.01 -1.45 -4.56
CA ASP A 20 -23.52 -1.12 -3.22
C ASP A 20 -23.64 0.39 -2.89
N VAL A 21 -24.84 0.91 -3.14
CA VAL A 21 -25.23 2.29 -2.85
C VAL A 21 -26.69 2.34 -2.42
N ALA A 22 -26.97 3.22 -1.46
CA ALA A 22 -28.31 3.43 -0.92
C ALA A 22 -28.56 4.91 -0.67
N ILE A 23 -29.83 5.33 -0.78
CA ILE A 23 -30.29 6.66 -0.40
C ILE A 23 -31.09 6.51 0.89
N LEU A 24 -30.72 7.31 1.89
CA LEU A 24 -31.39 7.32 3.19
C LEU A 24 -32.16 8.62 3.36
N LYS A 25 -33.35 8.52 3.94
CA LYS A 25 -34.16 9.66 4.34
C LYS A 25 -34.14 9.80 5.85
N LEU A 26 -33.81 11.00 6.32
CA LEU A 26 -33.86 11.33 7.74
C LEU A 26 -35.31 11.57 8.19
N SER A 27 -35.64 11.18 9.42
CA SER A 27 -36.97 11.43 10.00
C SER A 27 -37.25 12.91 10.25
N GLU A 28 -36.20 13.72 10.34
CA GLU A 28 -36.27 15.17 10.49
C GLU A 28 -35.24 15.85 9.57
N PRO A 29 -35.57 17.03 9.01
CA PRO A 29 -34.66 17.74 8.13
C PRO A 29 -33.44 18.28 8.88
N ILE A 30 -32.34 18.41 8.14
CA ILE A 30 -31.13 19.10 8.57
C ILE A 30 -30.86 20.27 7.62
N VAL A 31 -30.37 21.38 8.15
CA VAL A 31 -29.92 22.52 7.34
C VAL A 31 -28.42 22.32 7.08
N ARG A 32 -28.07 22.03 5.84
CA ARG A 32 -26.70 21.88 5.35
C ARG A 32 -26.61 22.41 3.93
N ASP A 33 -25.46 22.95 3.59
CA ASP A 33 -25.16 23.29 2.21
C ASP A 33 -25.06 22.00 1.38
N LEU A 34 -25.68 22.03 0.20
CA LEU A 34 -25.58 20.96 -0.77
C LEU A 34 -24.29 21.14 -1.58
N VAL A 35 -23.61 20.04 -1.85
CA VAL A 35 -22.44 20.01 -2.72
C VAL A 35 -22.85 19.62 -4.15
N PRO A 36 -22.32 20.29 -5.18
CA PRO A 36 -22.65 19.95 -6.56
C PRO A 36 -22.01 18.61 -6.96
N PHE A 37 -22.69 17.90 -7.86
CA PHE A 37 -22.17 16.68 -8.48
C PHE A 37 -21.49 16.95 -9.81
N VAL A 38 -20.53 16.11 -10.15
CA VAL A 38 -19.78 16.18 -11.40
C VAL A 38 -20.14 14.96 -12.25
N PRO A 39 -20.61 15.15 -13.49
CA PRO A 39 -20.87 14.04 -14.39
C PRO A 39 -19.56 13.36 -14.78
N THR A 40 -19.60 12.04 -14.98
CA THR A 40 -18.40 11.22 -15.20
C THR A 40 -17.61 11.66 -16.45
N ASN A 41 -18.27 12.22 -17.47
CA ASN A 41 -17.62 12.76 -18.66
C ASN A 41 -16.76 14.01 -18.41
N TRP A 42 -16.88 14.68 -17.25
CA TRP A 42 -16.02 15.80 -16.84
C TRP A 42 -14.87 15.35 -15.94
N VAL A 43 -14.90 14.13 -15.45
CA VAL A 43 -13.83 13.51 -14.67
C VAL A 43 -12.67 13.14 -15.62
N ARG A 44 -11.43 13.39 -15.18
CA ARG A 44 -10.22 13.03 -15.92
C ARG A 44 -9.34 12.09 -15.11
N MET A 45 -8.68 11.15 -15.80
CA MET A 45 -7.61 10.37 -15.18
C MET A 45 -6.48 11.30 -14.75
N ALA A 46 -5.75 10.90 -13.71
CA ALA A 46 -4.71 11.68 -13.03
C ALA A 46 -5.18 12.99 -12.38
N GLN A 47 -6.48 13.33 -12.41
CA GLN A 47 -6.97 14.47 -11.65
C GLN A 47 -6.88 14.20 -10.15
N THR A 48 -6.54 15.22 -9.38
CA THR A 48 -6.48 15.15 -7.92
C THR A 48 -7.86 14.94 -7.34
N VAL A 49 -7.94 14.06 -6.35
CA VAL A 49 -9.15 13.78 -5.58
C VAL A 49 -8.87 13.85 -4.09
N ASN A 50 -9.88 14.24 -3.33
CA ASN A 50 -9.89 14.15 -1.89
C ASN A 50 -11.00 13.19 -1.44
N VAL A 51 -10.63 12.22 -0.62
CA VAL A 51 -11.52 11.21 -0.04
C VAL A 51 -11.83 11.63 1.38
N MET A 52 -13.10 11.77 1.72
CA MET A 52 -13.55 12.11 3.07
C MET A 52 -14.40 10.98 3.67
N GLY A 53 -14.25 10.73 4.96
CA GLY A 53 -15.14 9.86 5.73
C GLY A 53 -14.75 9.75 7.19
N TYR A 54 -15.42 8.84 7.92
CA TYR A 54 -15.29 8.69 9.38
C TYR A 54 -14.66 7.34 9.71
N PRO A 55 -13.33 7.23 9.70
CA PRO A 55 -12.64 5.98 9.95
C PRO A 55 -12.74 5.57 11.42
N ALA A 56 -13.80 4.85 11.79
CA ALA A 56 -14.05 4.37 13.14
C ALA A 56 -12.89 3.55 13.75
N ALA A 57 -12.00 2.98 12.91
CA ALA A 57 -10.79 2.28 13.34
C ALA A 57 -9.63 3.24 13.69
N ALA A 58 -9.53 4.39 13.03
CA ALA A 58 -8.50 5.39 13.33
C ALA A 58 -8.84 6.18 14.60
N ASP A 59 -10.11 6.50 14.83
CA ASP A 59 -10.57 7.18 16.05
C ASP A 59 -10.32 6.33 17.30
N ARG A 60 -10.66 5.03 17.23
CA ARG A 60 -10.36 4.06 18.29
C ARG A 60 -8.87 3.85 18.53
N ALA A 61 -8.04 3.92 17.48
CA ALA A 61 -6.59 3.76 17.59
C ALA A 61 -5.87 5.02 18.10
N ALA A 62 -6.46 6.20 17.92
CA ALA A 62 -5.91 7.48 18.39
C ALA A 62 -6.30 7.81 19.84
N GLY A 63 -7.15 7.01 20.50
CA GLY A 63 -7.63 7.26 21.85
C GLY A 63 -8.51 8.51 21.97
N GLY A 64 -9.05 9.00 20.85
CA GLY A 64 -9.96 10.13 20.81
C GLY A 64 -11.41 9.67 20.80
N ASP A 65 -12.25 10.29 21.63
CA ASP A 65 -13.71 10.11 21.64
C ASP A 65 -14.42 10.82 20.47
N ASP A 66 -13.66 11.37 19.51
CA ASP A 66 -14.16 12.27 18.47
C ASP A 66 -14.58 11.53 17.19
N PHE A 67 -15.54 10.61 17.30
CA PHE A 67 -16.22 9.93 16.17
C PHE A 67 -16.93 10.89 15.19
N TYR A 68 -16.86 12.20 15.43
CA TYR A 68 -17.51 13.25 14.65
C TYR A 68 -16.55 14.09 13.81
N ILE A 69 -15.24 13.80 13.85
CA ILE A 69 -14.25 14.48 13.01
C ILE A 69 -13.97 13.61 11.78
N PRO A 70 -14.25 14.09 10.56
CA PRO A 70 -13.95 13.31 9.36
C PRO A 70 -12.43 13.32 9.09
N SER A 71 -11.92 12.19 8.58
CA SER A 71 -10.60 12.13 7.96
C SER A 71 -10.67 12.59 6.51
N LEU A 72 -9.58 13.16 6.03
CA LEU A 72 -9.40 13.56 4.64
C LEU A 72 -8.09 12.96 4.11
N THR A 73 -8.16 12.24 2.99
CA THR A 73 -6.98 11.73 2.28
C THR A 73 -6.98 12.24 0.86
N ARG A 74 -5.79 12.41 0.28
CA ARG A 74 -5.61 12.94 -1.07
C ARG A 74 -4.92 11.91 -1.95
N GLY A 75 -5.31 11.87 -3.21
CA GLY A 75 -4.68 11.06 -4.25
C GLY A 75 -5.09 11.54 -5.63
N ILE A 76 -5.04 10.66 -6.61
CA ILE A 76 -5.49 10.88 -7.98
C ILE A 76 -6.47 9.80 -8.40
N ILE A 77 -7.16 10.01 -9.52
CA ILE A 77 -7.85 8.93 -10.22
C ILE A 77 -6.83 8.20 -11.08
N SER A 78 -6.50 6.96 -10.70
CA SER A 78 -5.51 6.15 -11.40
C SER A 78 -6.09 5.51 -12.66
N LYS A 79 -7.35 5.06 -12.62
CA LYS A 79 -8.00 4.33 -13.71
C LYS A 79 -9.52 4.31 -13.55
N GLU A 80 -10.25 4.20 -14.65
CA GLU A 80 -11.64 3.73 -14.64
C GLU A 80 -11.68 2.25 -15.00
N VAL A 81 -12.37 1.45 -14.20
CA VAL A 81 -12.55 0.02 -14.45
C VAL A 81 -14.04 -0.35 -14.46
N ARG A 82 -14.34 -1.46 -15.13
CA ARG A 82 -15.62 -2.15 -14.97
C ARG A 82 -15.36 -3.42 -14.17
N LYS A 83 -16.10 -3.62 -13.08
CA LYS A 83 -15.98 -4.79 -12.20
C LYS A 83 -17.32 -5.52 -12.16
N ASP A 84 -17.23 -6.83 -11.85
CA ASP A 84 -18.33 -7.76 -11.55
C ASP A 84 -19.42 -7.95 -12.62
N GLU A 85 -20.36 -8.86 -12.32
CA GLU A 85 -21.47 -9.27 -13.17
C GLU A 85 -22.49 -8.15 -13.41
N TYR A 86 -22.53 -7.12 -12.57
CA TYR A 86 -23.43 -5.97 -12.71
C TYR A 86 -22.82 -4.86 -13.56
N GLY A 87 -21.60 -5.06 -14.07
CA GLY A 87 -20.91 -4.11 -14.95
C GLY A 87 -20.61 -2.77 -14.29
N ARG A 88 -20.42 -2.76 -12.96
CA ARG A 88 -20.21 -1.55 -12.17
C ARG A 88 -18.98 -0.81 -12.64
N LYS A 89 -19.14 0.46 -12.97
CA LYS A 89 -17.99 1.34 -13.21
C LYS A 89 -17.44 1.82 -11.88
N LEU A 90 -16.12 1.80 -11.74
CA LEU A 90 -15.43 2.27 -10.55
C LEU A 90 -14.25 3.15 -10.94
N PHE A 91 -14.07 4.24 -10.20
CA PHE A 91 -12.80 4.95 -10.18
C PHE A 91 -11.84 4.24 -9.24
N GLN A 92 -10.67 3.87 -9.76
CA GLN A 92 -9.52 3.49 -8.97
C GLN A 92 -8.80 4.75 -8.50
N THR A 93 -8.42 4.81 -7.23
CA THR A 93 -7.61 5.90 -6.67
C THR A 93 -6.47 5.35 -5.81
N ASP A 94 -5.36 6.08 -5.76
CA ASP A 94 -4.28 5.88 -4.80
C ASP A 94 -4.50 6.64 -3.48
N ALA A 95 -5.57 7.45 -3.38
CA ALA A 95 -5.99 8.05 -2.13
C ALA A 95 -6.27 6.95 -1.10
N ALA A 96 -5.80 7.14 0.13
CA ALA A 96 -5.98 6.15 1.17
C ALA A 96 -7.48 6.01 1.54
N ILE A 97 -8.07 4.86 1.18
CA ILE A 97 -9.42 4.44 1.57
C ILE A 97 -9.28 3.32 2.60
N ASN A 98 -9.68 3.59 3.84
CA ASN A 98 -9.70 2.62 4.94
C ASN A 98 -11.15 2.41 5.43
N ALA A 99 -11.35 1.41 6.28
CA ALA A 99 -12.66 1.15 6.91
C ALA A 99 -13.19 2.42 7.59
N GLY A 100 -14.42 2.80 7.24
CA GLY A 100 -15.10 4.03 7.69
C GLY A 100 -15.00 5.23 6.73
N ASN A 101 -14.19 5.14 5.68
CA ASN A 101 -14.33 6.07 4.53
C ASN A 101 -15.45 5.64 3.57
N SER A 102 -15.84 4.36 3.60
CA SER A 102 -16.97 3.78 2.88
C SER A 102 -18.26 4.58 3.07
N GLY A 103 -18.96 4.89 1.98
CA GLY A 103 -20.15 5.74 1.96
C GLY A 103 -19.86 7.24 2.00
N GLY A 104 -18.63 7.65 2.28
CA GLY A 104 -18.22 9.05 2.25
C GLY A 104 -18.00 9.58 0.82
N PRO A 105 -17.99 10.91 0.63
CA PRO A 105 -17.80 11.52 -0.68
C PRO A 105 -16.34 11.46 -1.16
N MET A 106 -16.19 11.35 -2.48
CA MET A 106 -14.95 11.67 -3.19
C MET A 106 -15.13 13.02 -3.91
N PHE A 107 -14.25 13.97 -3.58
CA PHE A 107 -14.24 15.31 -4.15
C PHE A 107 -13.15 15.45 -5.20
N ASN A 108 -13.40 16.26 -6.23
CA ASN A 108 -12.32 16.81 -7.04
C ASN A 108 -11.60 17.97 -6.30
N ALA A 109 -10.62 18.58 -6.94
CA ALA A 109 -9.88 19.72 -6.37
C ALA A 109 -10.73 20.99 -6.15
N CYS A 110 -11.92 21.07 -6.76
CA CYS A 110 -12.84 22.20 -6.64
C CYS A 110 -13.90 22.00 -5.53
N GLY A 111 -13.86 20.88 -4.80
CA GLY A 111 -14.82 20.57 -3.74
C GLY A 111 -16.15 20.01 -4.25
N GLU A 112 -16.19 19.57 -5.50
CA GLU A 112 -17.39 19.02 -6.14
C GLU A 112 -17.35 17.48 -6.07
N VAL A 113 -18.50 16.84 -5.86
CA VAL A 113 -18.57 15.38 -5.67
C VAL A 113 -18.51 14.67 -7.02
N ILE A 114 -17.52 13.81 -7.18
CA ILE A 114 -17.34 12.98 -8.39
C ILE A 114 -17.80 11.52 -8.16
N GLY A 115 -17.95 11.09 -6.90
CA GLY A 115 -18.36 9.73 -6.56
C GLY A 115 -18.45 9.46 -5.06
N ILE A 116 -18.78 8.22 -4.72
CA ILE A 116 -18.91 7.70 -3.34
C ILE A 116 -17.82 6.66 -3.09
N ASN A 117 -17.07 6.79 -2.00
CA ASN A 117 -16.05 5.83 -1.59
C ASN A 117 -16.73 4.50 -1.24
N VAL A 118 -16.25 3.37 -1.77
CA VAL A 118 -16.91 2.08 -1.54
C VAL A 118 -16.18 1.28 -0.47
N GLU A 119 -15.05 0.68 -0.81
CA GLU A 119 -14.20 -0.05 0.12
C GLU A 119 -12.79 -0.12 -0.49
N LYS A 120 -11.78 -0.44 0.32
CA LYS A 120 -10.48 -0.84 -0.21
C LYS A 120 -10.69 -2.07 -1.09
N ALA A 121 -9.89 -2.26 -2.14
CA ALA A 121 -9.94 -3.52 -2.89
C ALA A 121 -9.77 -4.68 -1.90
N LEU A 122 -10.80 -5.49 -1.67
CA LEU A 122 -10.72 -6.70 -0.86
C LEU A 122 -10.81 -7.93 -1.78
N THR A 123 -9.88 -8.86 -1.64
CA THR A 123 -10.00 -10.23 -2.12
C THR A 123 -10.53 -11.11 -1.00
N THR A 124 -11.26 -12.15 -1.36
CA THR A 124 -11.67 -13.19 -0.41
C THR A 124 -10.63 -14.30 -0.46
N ILE A 125 -10.05 -14.62 0.68
CA ILE A 125 -9.14 -15.75 0.86
C ILE A 125 -9.82 -16.71 1.81
N ARG A 126 -9.81 -18.01 1.50
CA ARG A 126 -10.28 -19.05 2.43
C ARG A 126 -9.12 -19.43 3.34
N ASP A 127 -9.35 -19.42 4.65
CA ASP A 127 -8.37 -19.94 5.59
C ASP A 127 -8.33 -21.48 5.57
N THR A 128 -7.40 -22.05 6.33
CA THR A 128 -7.16 -23.50 6.39
C THR A 128 -8.34 -24.30 6.98
N GLN A 129 -9.32 -23.62 7.58
CA GLN A 129 -10.55 -24.21 8.11
C GLN A 129 -11.72 -24.05 7.11
N GLY A 130 -11.48 -23.41 5.97
CA GLY A 130 -12.47 -23.15 4.93
C GLY A 130 -13.24 -21.84 5.13
N GLU A 131 -12.90 -21.03 6.14
CA GLU A 131 -13.60 -19.77 6.43
C GLU A 131 -13.11 -18.66 5.49
N GLU A 132 -14.05 -17.92 4.91
CA GLU A 132 -13.76 -16.82 3.99
C GLU A 132 -13.37 -15.54 4.74
N LYS A 133 -12.12 -15.10 4.58
CA LYS A 133 -11.60 -13.83 5.09
C LYS A 133 -11.39 -12.83 3.96
N ARG A 134 -11.84 -11.58 4.18
CA ARG A 134 -11.65 -10.49 3.22
C ARG A 134 -10.34 -9.75 3.53
N LEU A 135 -9.39 -9.75 2.59
CA LEU A 135 -8.05 -9.17 2.71
C LEU A 135 -7.80 -8.13 1.62
N ALA A 136 -7.00 -7.10 1.89
CA ALA A 136 -6.79 -6.04 0.91
C ALA A 136 -5.91 -6.47 -0.28
N LEU A 137 -6.39 -6.26 -1.50
CA LEU A 137 -5.81 -6.62 -2.82
C LEU A 137 -4.54 -5.86 -3.22
N GLY A 138 -4.00 -5.01 -2.32
CA GLY A 138 -2.83 -4.17 -2.57
C GLY A 138 -2.92 -2.79 -1.93
N GLU A 139 -1.78 -2.09 -1.92
CA GLU A 139 -1.70 -0.67 -1.55
C GLU A 139 -2.07 0.25 -2.71
N GLY A 140 -2.57 1.45 -2.40
CA GLY A 140 -2.90 2.45 -3.41
C GLY A 140 -4.03 2.04 -4.37
N ILE A 141 -4.87 1.09 -3.96
CA ILE A 141 -6.06 0.67 -4.70
C ILE A 141 -7.29 0.88 -3.83
N GLY A 142 -7.81 2.10 -3.87
CA GLY A 142 -9.13 2.47 -3.41
C GLY A 142 -10.14 2.48 -4.55
N TRP A 143 -11.42 2.24 -4.24
CA TRP A 143 -12.51 2.31 -5.21
C TRP A 143 -13.52 3.38 -4.81
N ALA A 144 -13.99 4.13 -5.81
CA ALA A 144 -15.17 4.98 -5.68
C ALA A 144 -16.17 4.69 -6.81
N LEU A 145 -17.45 4.71 -6.46
CA LEU A 145 -18.57 4.58 -7.37
C LEU A 145 -18.86 5.97 -7.99
N PRO A 146 -18.68 6.16 -9.31
CA PRO A 146 -18.95 7.43 -9.98
C PRO A 146 -20.39 7.91 -9.81
N PHE A 147 -20.61 9.22 -9.82
CA PHE A 147 -21.95 9.83 -9.69
C PHE A 147 -22.99 9.22 -10.64
N ASP A 148 -22.63 9.05 -11.92
CA ASP A 148 -23.52 8.54 -12.96
C ASP A 148 -24.04 7.12 -12.69
N GLU A 149 -23.37 6.34 -11.83
CA GLU A 149 -23.81 4.98 -11.49
C GLU A 149 -25.01 4.96 -10.53
N TRP A 150 -25.32 6.09 -9.88
CA TRP A 150 -26.36 6.17 -8.84
C TRP A 150 -27.28 7.38 -8.93
N VAL A 151 -27.06 8.30 -9.87
CA VAL A 151 -27.95 9.45 -10.15
C VAL A 151 -29.41 9.05 -10.41
N GLN A 152 -29.64 7.89 -11.03
CA GLN A 152 -30.98 7.34 -11.26
C GLN A 152 -31.81 7.25 -9.97
N GLY A 153 -31.19 6.93 -8.82
CA GLY A 153 -31.89 6.87 -7.55
C GLY A 153 -32.41 8.25 -7.10
N LEU A 154 -31.67 9.32 -7.39
CA LEU A 154 -32.13 10.68 -7.14
C LEU A 154 -33.30 11.04 -8.07
N ASP A 155 -33.20 10.68 -9.36
CA ASP A 155 -34.24 10.94 -10.35
C ASP A 155 -35.55 10.20 -10.03
N GLU A 156 -35.48 8.91 -9.68
CA GLU A 156 -36.64 8.08 -9.29
C GLU A 156 -37.35 8.63 -8.06
N LEU A 157 -36.59 9.08 -7.07
CA LEU A 157 -37.10 9.69 -5.84
C LEU A 157 -37.46 11.17 -5.99
N LYS A 158 -37.18 11.77 -7.15
CA LYS A 158 -37.36 13.21 -7.44
C LYS A 158 -36.64 14.10 -6.42
N ILE A 159 -35.45 13.68 -5.99
CA ILE A 159 -34.60 14.45 -5.07
C ILE A 159 -33.86 15.50 -5.90
N PRO A 160 -33.97 16.80 -5.56
CA PRO A 160 -33.25 17.84 -6.29
C PRO A 160 -31.75 17.74 -6.02
N TYR A 161 -30.95 17.94 -7.07
CA TYR A 161 -29.50 18.05 -7.01
C TYR A 161 -28.99 19.09 -7.99
N THR A 162 -27.75 19.52 -7.81
CA THR A 162 -27.08 20.48 -8.69
C THR A 162 -25.85 19.85 -9.32
N TYR A 163 -25.56 20.27 -10.56
CA TYR A 163 -24.30 19.97 -11.22
C TYR A 163 -23.27 21.07 -10.96
N ALA A 164 -22.00 20.69 -11.03
CA ALA A 164 -20.89 21.63 -11.18
C ALA A 164 -21.16 22.59 -12.36
N ALA A 165 -20.79 23.86 -12.22
CA ALA A 165 -21.03 24.86 -13.25
C ALA A 165 -20.10 24.70 -14.46
N ALA A 166 -18.91 24.12 -14.27
CA ALA A 166 -17.93 23.85 -15.32
C ALA A 166 -16.99 22.70 -14.88
N PRO A 167 -16.26 22.06 -15.82
CA PRO A 167 -15.24 21.09 -15.46
C PRO A 167 -14.15 21.71 -14.56
N CYS A 168 -13.83 21.03 -13.46
CA CYS A 168 -12.78 21.48 -12.56
C CYS A 168 -11.42 21.48 -13.25
N SER A 169 -10.80 22.66 -13.37
CA SER A 169 -9.47 22.84 -13.98
C SER A 169 -8.32 22.62 -13.00
N GLY A 170 -8.62 22.22 -11.76
CA GLY A 170 -7.66 22.02 -10.68
C GLY A 170 -6.81 20.77 -10.86
N ILE A 171 -5.85 20.80 -11.79
CA ILE A 171 -4.56 20.14 -11.54
C ILE A 171 -3.90 21.03 -10.50
N SER A 172 -3.95 20.65 -9.21
CA SER A 172 -3.27 21.43 -8.18
C SER A 172 -1.77 21.44 -8.50
N SER A 173 -1.27 22.62 -8.87
CA SER A 173 0.13 22.96 -9.08
C SER A 173 0.96 22.96 -7.79
N GLU A 174 0.66 22.05 -6.86
CA GLU A 174 1.47 21.75 -5.68
C GLU A 174 2.09 20.34 -5.80
N GLY A 175 2.49 19.97 -7.01
CA GLY A 175 3.79 19.34 -7.16
C GLY A 175 4.79 20.48 -7.10
N GLY A 176 5.60 20.55 -6.03
CA GLY A 176 6.71 21.49 -5.97
C GLY A 176 7.63 21.28 -7.17
N ALA A 177 7.40 22.02 -8.25
CA ALA A 177 8.48 22.48 -9.08
C ALA A 177 9.41 23.25 -8.15
N LEU A 178 10.65 22.79 -8.02
CA LEU A 178 11.71 23.56 -7.36
C LEU A 178 11.63 25.00 -7.87
N PRO A 179 11.35 26.00 -7.00
CA PRO A 179 11.61 27.37 -7.36
C PRO A 179 13.13 27.49 -7.44
N THR A 180 13.67 27.49 -8.65
CA THR A 180 15.02 27.95 -8.94
C THR A 180 15.04 29.47 -8.83
N SER A 181 14.87 29.98 -7.61
CA SER A 181 15.11 31.38 -7.30
C SER A 181 15.99 31.47 -6.06
N GLY A 182 17.29 31.41 -6.33
CA GLY A 182 18.31 32.25 -5.71
C GLY A 182 18.17 32.55 -4.23
N ILE A 183 18.43 31.55 -3.38
CA ILE A 183 19.26 31.78 -2.19
C ILE A 183 20.31 30.67 -2.21
N ALA A 184 21.43 30.96 -2.87
CA ALA A 184 22.59 30.08 -2.87
C ALA A 184 22.97 29.80 -1.41
N ASN A 185 22.89 28.54 -1.00
CA ASN A 185 23.34 28.12 0.31
C ASN A 185 24.71 27.48 0.08
N PRO A 186 25.81 28.27 0.16
CA PRO A 186 27.12 27.91 -0.40
C PRO A 186 27.73 26.64 0.23
N ILE A 187 27.16 26.18 1.35
CA ILE A 187 27.58 24.98 2.07
C ILE A 187 26.93 23.72 1.49
N LYS A 188 25.63 23.76 1.16
CA LYS A 188 24.90 22.59 0.63
C LYS A 188 25.26 22.29 -0.82
N ASP A 189 25.42 23.32 -1.65
CA ASP A 189 25.82 23.15 -3.05
C ASP A 189 27.25 22.64 -3.18
N ARG A 190 28.16 23.07 -2.28
CA ARG A 190 29.51 22.51 -2.20
C ARG A 190 29.50 21.05 -1.73
N LEU A 191 28.63 20.67 -0.81
CA LEU A 191 28.50 19.27 -0.39
C LEU A 191 28.02 18.37 -1.53
N TYR A 192 27.06 18.84 -2.33
CA TYR A 192 26.58 18.12 -3.51
C TYR A 192 27.64 18.03 -4.61
N LEU A 193 28.37 19.11 -4.88
CA LEU A 193 29.49 19.11 -5.82
C LEU A 193 30.64 18.20 -5.36
N ILE A 194 30.97 18.17 -4.07
CA ILE A 194 31.95 17.24 -3.50
C ILE A 194 31.45 15.80 -3.64
N GLY A 195 30.18 15.53 -3.33
CA GLY A 195 29.58 14.20 -3.50
C GLY A 195 29.59 13.72 -4.95
N LEU A 196 29.27 14.60 -5.90
CA LEU A 196 29.31 14.31 -7.34
C LEU A 196 30.75 14.06 -7.82
N LEU A 197 31.72 14.87 -7.37
CA LEU A 197 33.14 14.68 -7.69
C LEU A 197 33.69 13.38 -7.10
N VAL A 198 33.29 13.00 -5.88
CA VAL A 198 33.66 11.72 -5.27
C VAL A 198 33.05 10.55 -6.04
N ALA A 199 31.78 10.64 -6.44
CA ALA A 199 31.12 9.59 -7.23
C ALA A 199 31.78 9.42 -8.62
N ILE A 200 32.09 10.53 -9.29
CA ILE A 200 32.82 10.51 -10.57
C ILE A 200 34.22 9.94 -10.35
N LEU A 201 34.95 10.38 -9.32
CA LEU A 201 36.29 9.87 -9.02
C LEU A 201 36.26 8.36 -8.78
N LEU A 202 35.33 7.85 -7.95
CA LEU A 202 35.15 6.43 -7.66
C LEU A 202 34.81 5.62 -8.92
N SER A 203 33.96 6.15 -9.79
CA SER A 203 33.62 5.49 -11.07
C SER A 203 34.83 5.42 -12.01
N VAL A 204 35.64 6.48 -12.06
CA VAL A 204 36.87 6.54 -12.86
C VAL A 204 37.94 5.61 -12.30
N THR A 205 38.14 5.55 -10.97
CA THR A 205 39.06 4.57 -10.36
C THR A 205 38.61 3.15 -10.60
N ALA A 206 37.31 2.85 -10.50
CA ALA A 206 36.78 1.52 -10.80
C ALA A 206 37.03 1.11 -12.26
N VAL A 207 36.85 2.03 -13.21
CA VAL A 207 37.15 1.80 -14.63
C VAL A 207 38.66 1.62 -14.87
N ILE A 208 39.51 2.44 -14.26
CA ILE A 208 40.97 2.31 -14.37
C ILE A 208 41.44 0.98 -13.76
N LEU A 209 40.92 0.59 -12.61
CA LEU A 209 41.18 -0.72 -12.00
C LEU A 209 40.74 -1.86 -12.95
N ALA A 210 39.56 -1.77 -13.56
CA ALA A 210 39.08 -2.75 -14.52
C ALA A 210 39.94 -2.82 -15.82
N LEU A 211 40.62 -1.73 -16.20
CA LEU A 211 41.49 -1.70 -17.37
C LEU A 211 42.92 -2.22 -17.07
N THR A 212 43.43 -1.99 -15.85
CA THR A 212 44.76 -2.46 -15.44
C THR A 212 44.82 -3.98 -15.23
N LYS A 213 45.94 -4.61 -15.59
CA LYS A 213 46.17 -6.07 -15.38
C LYS A 213 45.98 -6.50 -13.92
N ARG A 214 46.38 -5.64 -12.96
CA ARG A 214 46.23 -5.92 -11.51
C ARG A 214 44.77 -5.82 -11.05
N GLY A 215 44.00 -4.83 -11.48
CA GLY A 215 42.60 -4.71 -11.04
C GLY A 215 41.67 -5.76 -11.67
N ARG A 216 41.97 -6.29 -12.87
CA ARG A 216 41.28 -7.48 -13.40
C ARG A 216 41.50 -8.74 -12.56
N VAL A 217 42.68 -8.92 -11.97
CA VAL A 217 42.96 -10.05 -11.07
C VAL A 217 42.22 -9.85 -9.73
N MET A 218 42.25 -8.64 -9.18
CA MET A 218 41.55 -8.31 -7.93
C MET A 218 40.02 -8.44 -8.06
N MET A 219 39.44 -8.04 -9.19
CA MET A 219 38.01 -8.26 -9.51
C MET A 219 37.68 -9.74 -9.66
N ARG A 220 38.57 -10.53 -10.28
CA ARG A 220 38.40 -11.99 -10.35
C ARG A 220 38.46 -12.63 -8.98
N GLU A 221 39.37 -12.19 -8.11
CA GLU A 221 39.50 -12.67 -6.73
C GLU A 221 38.31 -12.29 -5.84
N ALA A 222 37.78 -11.06 -5.99
CA ALA A 222 36.59 -10.61 -5.29
C ALA A 222 35.36 -11.43 -5.72
N VAL A 223 35.17 -11.63 -7.03
CA VAL A 223 34.08 -12.45 -7.59
C VAL A 223 34.24 -13.94 -7.22
N THR A 224 35.46 -14.47 -7.14
CA THR A 224 35.67 -15.83 -6.65
C THR A 224 35.42 -15.95 -5.15
N ARG A 225 35.80 -14.97 -4.31
CA ARG A 225 35.44 -14.98 -2.87
C ARG A 225 33.93 -14.92 -2.64
N SER A 226 33.22 -14.10 -3.42
CA SER A 226 31.76 -14.06 -3.39
C SER A 226 31.15 -15.41 -3.81
N ARG A 227 31.72 -16.08 -4.81
CA ARG A 227 31.30 -17.44 -5.21
C ARG A 227 31.66 -18.52 -4.18
N GLU A 228 32.78 -18.38 -3.48
CA GLU A 228 33.27 -19.36 -2.51
C GLU A 228 32.46 -19.31 -1.20
N LEU A 229 31.98 -18.13 -0.80
CA LEU A 229 31.02 -17.94 0.29
C LEU A 229 29.64 -18.54 -0.04
N VAL A 230 29.23 -18.49 -1.30
CA VAL A 230 27.98 -19.12 -1.79
C VAL A 230 28.11 -20.65 -1.94
N SER A 231 29.33 -21.18 -2.11
CA SER A 231 29.57 -22.60 -2.42
C SER A 231 29.64 -23.54 -1.20
N ARG A 232 29.66 -23.04 0.04
CA ARG A 232 29.74 -23.91 1.23
C ARG A 232 28.36 -24.27 1.80
N ARG A 233 27.71 -25.23 1.14
CA ARG A 233 26.85 -26.33 1.66
C ARG A 233 25.73 -26.63 0.67
N ILE A 234 26.04 -27.50 -0.29
CA ILE A 234 25.04 -28.31 -0.99
C ILE A 234 25.50 -29.76 -0.87
N PRO A 235 24.82 -30.62 -0.09
CA PRO A 235 24.95 -32.06 -0.25
C PRO A 235 24.37 -32.41 -1.62
N THR A 236 25.19 -32.98 -2.50
CA THR A 236 24.77 -33.56 -3.76
C THR A 236 23.94 -34.82 -3.49
N GLY A 237 22.63 -34.63 -3.30
CA GLY A 237 21.63 -35.68 -3.30
C GLY A 237 20.91 -35.71 -4.65
N ARG A 238 20.92 -36.88 -5.28
CA ARG A 238 20.29 -37.26 -6.56
C ARG A 238 19.08 -36.40 -6.98
N SER A 239 19.16 -35.91 -8.21
CA SER A 239 18.04 -35.45 -9.03
C SER A 239 16.94 -36.52 -9.05
N ALA A 240 15.90 -36.31 -8.25
CA ALA A 240 14.56 -36.73 -8.60
C ALA A 240 13.94 -35.54 -9.32
N LYS A 241 13.58 -35.72 -10.60
CA LYS A 241 12.69 -34.80 -11.31
C LYS A 241 11.36 -34.78 -10.57
N PHE A 242 11.20 -33.87 -9.63
CA PHE A 242 9.90 -33.46 -9.14
C PHE A 242 9.44 -32.34 -10.07
N THR A 243 8.53 -32.66 -10.97
CA THR A 243 7.67 -31.67 -11.62
C THR A 243 6.73 -31.14 -10.56
N ALA A 244 7.25 -30.27 -9.71
CA ALA A 244 6.46 -29.56 -8.72
C ALA A 244 5.60 -28.55 -9.52
N GLY A 245 4.28 -28.54 -9.30
CA GLY A 245 3.35 -27.63 -9.98
C GLY A 245 3.73 -26.16 -9.76
N PRO A 246 2.95 -25.19 -10.25
CA PRO A 246 3.24 -23.80 -9.93
C PRO A 246 3.07 -23.62 -8.40
N HIS A 247 4.04 -23.01 -7.73
CA HIS A 247 4.03 -22.74 -6.27
C HIS A 247 3.82 -21.25 -6.03
N VAL A 248 3.13 -20.89 -4.96
CA VAL A 248 2.95 -19.52 -4.49
C VAL A 248 3.92 -19.27 -3.32
N PRO A 249 4.83 -18.29 -3.42
CA PRO A 249 5.65 -17.87 -2.30
C PRO A 249 4.81 -17.11 -1.28
N VAL A 250 4.90 -17.49 -0.01
CA VAL A 250 4.11 -16.91 1.06
C VAL A 250 4.98 -16.53 2.26
N LEU A 251 4.51 -15.55 3.02
CA LEU A 251 4.99 -15.15 4.32
C LEU A 251 3.91 -15.46 5.36
N ALA A 252 4.13 -16.49 6.17
CA ALA A 252 3.28 -16.83 7.30
C ALA A 252 3.68 -15.99 8.52
N CYS A 253 2.74 -15.25 9.09
CA CYS A 253 2.90 -14.52 10.33
C CYS A 253 2.64 -15.48 11.50
N VAL A 254 3.72 -15.95 12.13
CA VAL A 254 3.68 -17.00 13.16
C VAL A 254 3.54 -16.41 14.58
N GLY A 255 3.72 -15.10 14.74
CA GLY A 255 3.53 -14.44 16.02
C GLY A 255 3.30 -12.94 15.91
N GLY A 256 2.79 -12.35 16.98
CA GLY A 256 2.62 -10.91 17.12
C GLY A 256 1.28 -10.44 16.58
N TYR A 257 1.20 -9.18 16.14
CA TYR A 257 -0.08 -8.56 15.77
C TYR A 257 -0.81 -9.26 14.61
N TYR A 258 -0.08 -9.94 13.73
CA TYR A 258 -0.61 -10.63 12.55
C TYR A 258 -0.64 -12.15 12.67
N GLU A 259 -0.44 -12.69 13.88
CA GLU A 259 -0.37 -14.14 14.12
C GLU A 259 -1.53 -14.91 13.46
N GLY A 260 -1.19 -16.01 12.77
CA GLY A 260 -2.15 -16.85 12.06
C GLY A 260 -2.55 -16.34 10.67
N THR A 261 -1.94 -15.26 10.18
CA THR A 261 -2.16 -14.73 8.83
C THR A 261 -1.06 -15.21 7.88
N THR A 262 -1.41 -15.54 6.63
CA THR A 262 -0.44 -15.83 5.56
C THR A 262 -0.59 -14.80 4.44
N ILE A 263 0.53 -14.29 3.93
CA ILE A 263 0.59 -13.23 2.91
C ILE A 263 1.31 -13.77 1.68
N GLU A 264 0.68 -13.74 0.52
CA GLU A 264 1.34 -14.07 -0.75
C GLU A 264 2.35 -12.99 -1.13
N LEU A 265 3.56 -13.40 -1.50
CA LEU A 265 4.61 -12.51 -1.98
C LEU A 265 4.52 -12.39 -3.51
N GLY A 266 3.99 -11.26 -3.98
CA GLY A 266 3.99 -10.94 -5.40
C GLY A 266 5.37 -10.54 -5.94
N GLU A 267 5.39 -10.01 -7.17
CA GLU A 267 6.63 -9.52 -7.81
C GLU A 267 7.26 -8.32 -7.06
N LYS A 268 6.45 -7.56 -6.32
CA LYS A 268 6.90 -6.39 -5.57
C LYS A 268 7.37 -6.80 -4.15
N PRO A 269 8.44 -6.18 -3.63
CA PRO A 269 8.86 -6.39 -2.25
C PRO A 269 7.76 -6.00 -1.26
N LEU A 270 7.58 -6.81 -0.21
CA LEU A 270 6.70 -6.55 0.92
C LEU A 270 7.50 -5.89 2.05
N ALA A 271 7.26 -4.61 2.28
CA ALA A 271 7.80 -3.83 3.38
C ALA A 271 6.93 -3.96 4.64
N ILE A 272 7.59 -4.18 5.77
CA ILE A 272 6.99 -4.33 7.11
C ILE A 272 7.42 -3.13 7.95
N GLY A 273 6.48 -2.47 8.62
CA GLY A 273 6.78 -1.29 9.43
C GLY A 273 5.52 -0.61 9.98
N ARG A 274 5.67 0.52 10.65
CA ARG A 274 4.54 1.31 11.19
C ARG A 274 4.01 2.38 10.24
N ASP A 275 4.72 2.73 9.19
CA ASP A 275 4.33 3.81 8.29
C ASP A 275 3.57 3.27 7.08
N ALA A 276 2.25 3.51 7.06
CA ALA A 276 1.37 3.09 5.97
C ALA A 276 1.67 3.73 4.61
N ARG A 277 2.58 4.71 4.53
CA ARG A 277 3.05 5.28 3.25
C ARG A 277 4.26 4.52 2.69
N MET A 278 4.90 3.68 3.50
CA MET A 278 6.16 3.00 3.17
C MET A 278 6.07 1.48 3.28
N CYS A 279 5.05 0.94 3.96
CA CYS A 279 4.96 -0.46 4.33
C CYS A 279 3.59 -1.04 4.05
N GLN A 280 3.58 -2.22 3.43
CA GLN A 280 2.37 -2.99 3.11
C GLN A 280 1.84 -3.72 4.34
N LEU A 281 2.73 -4.23 5.19
CA LEU A 281 2.37 -4.84 6.47
C LEU A 281 2.56 -3.80 7.58
N VAL A 282 1.45 -3.14 7.97
CA VAL A 282 1.47 -1.93 8.81
C VAL A 282 1.15 -2.23 10.27
N TYR A 283 2.17 -2.19 11.12
CA TYR A 283 1.99 -2.27 12.56
C TYR A 283 1.33 -1.00 13.15
N PRO A 284 0.48 -1.15 14.18
CA PRO A 284 -0.05 -0.03 14.97
C PRO A 284 1.04 0.93 15.49
N GLN A 285 0.70 2.21 15.69
CA GLN A 285 1.70 3.23 16.06
C GLN A 285 2.30 3.01 17.46
N ASP A 286 1.56 2.39 18.36
CA ASP A 286 1.96 2.03 19.73
C ASP A 286 2.96 0.86 19.78
N LYS A 287 3.15 0.12 18.68
CA LYS A 287 4.13 -0.96 18.53
C LYS A 287 5.54 -0.43 18.28
N THR A 288 6.08 0.28 19.28
CA THR A 288 7.37 1.00 19.19
C THR A 288 8.59 0.11 18.96
N GLU A 289 8.47 -1.20 19.18
CA GLU A 289 9.41 -2.24 18.79
C GLU A 289 9.60 -2.31 17.25
N ILE A 290 8.57 -1.93 16.48
CA ILE A 290 8.60 -1.88 15.02
C ILE A 290 8.99 -0.47 14.57
N SER A 291 9.79 -0.35 13.51
CA SER A 291 10.22 0.94 12.96
C SER A 291 9.22 1.42 11.92
N ARG A 292 9.23 2.71 11.58
CA ARG A 292 8.35 3.25 10.52
C ARG A 292 8.46 2.47 9.21
N ARG A 293 9.69 2.14 8.81
CA ARG A 293 10.02 1.10 7.84
C ARG A 293 11.04 0.19 8.52
N HIS A 294 10.71 -1.08 8.73
CA HIS A 294 11.50 -1.98 9.56
C HIS A 294 12.33 -2.94 8.71
N CYS A 295 11.67 -3.76 7.89
CA CYS A 295 12.35 -4.67 6.98
C CYS A 295 11.54 -4.84 5.70
N VAL A 296 12.18 -5.43 4.70
CA VAL A 296 11.58 -5.74 3.40
C VAL A 296 11.86 -7.19 3.07
N ILE A 297 10.84 -7.90 2.60
CA ILE A 297 10.98 -9.25 2.07
C ILE A 297 10.53 -9.33 0.62
N ARG A 298 11.25 -10.10 -0.18
CA ARG A 298 10.96 -10.32 -1.61
C ARG A 298 11.22 -11.77 -1.97
N TYR A 299 10.41 -12.33 -2.85
CA TYR A 299 10.70 -13.61 -3.47
C TYR A 299 11.24 -13.43 -4.89
N GLU A 300 12.20 -14.26 -5.29
CA GLU A 300 12.73 -14.29 -6.66
C GLU A 300 12.55 -15.67 -7.26
N GLU A 301 11.73 -15.77 -8.31
CA GLU A 301 11.37 -17.04 -8.93
C GLU A 301 12.57 -17.73 -9.60
N LYS A 302 13.50 -16.95 -10.17
CA LYS A 302 14.71 -17.50 -10.82
C LYS A 302 15.62 -18.23 -9.84
N ASP A 303 15.73 -17.70 -8.63
CA ASP A 303 16.61 -18.22 -7.59
C ASP A 303 15.85 -19.14 -6.61
N GLN A 304 14.52 -19.21 -6.73
CA GLN A 304 13.62 -19.95 -5.83
C GLN A 304 13.89 -19.61 -4.35
N ALA A 305 14.11 -18.32 -4.07
CA ALA A 305 14.64 -17.87 -2.78
C ALA A 305 13.95 -16.62 -2.27
N PHE A 306 13.87 -16.52 -0.93
CA PHE A 306 13.37 -15.34 -0.25
C PHE A 306 14.53 -14.45 0.17
N PHE A 307 14.39 -13.17 -0.05
CA PHE A 307 15.39 -12.19 0.30
C PHE A 307 14.83 -11.26 1.36
N LEU A 308 15.55 -11.11 2.47
CA LEU A 308 15.18 -10.28 3.59
C LEU A 308 16.24 -9.21 3.84
N GLU A 309 15.80 -7.96 3.97
CA GLU A 309 16.67 -6.80 4.22
C GLU A 309 16.15 -6.01 5.43
N ASP A 310 17.04 -5.65 6.35
CA ASP A 310 16.73 -4.70 7.43
C ASP A 310 16.85 -3.26 6.91
N CYS A 311 15.80 -2.45 7.09
CA CYS A 311 15.74 -1.07 6.60
C CYS A 311 16.28 -0.07 7.65
N TRP A 312 17.45 -0.35 8.23
CA TRP A 312 18.04 0.46 9.31
C TRP A 312 17.08 0.61 10.49
N SER A 313 16.44 -0.49 10.86
CA SER A 313 15.43 -0.47 11.90
C SER A 313 16.05 -0.18 13.27
N LYS A 314 15.29 0.50 14.14
CA LYS A 314 15.73 0.86 15.49
C LYS A 314 16.07 -0.35 16.34
N ASN A 315 15.28 -1.42 16.24
CA ASN A 315 15.37 -2.59 17.11
C ASN A 315 15.95 -3.84 16.39
N GLY A 316 16.17 -3.76 15.08
CA GLY A 316 16.80 -4.80 14.27
C GLY A 316 15.84 -5.87 13.78
N THR A 317 16.19 -6.47 12.65
CA THR A 317 15.59 -7.68 12.10
C THR A 317 16.54 -8.87 12.33
N TYR A 318 16.00 -10.04 12.66
CA TYR A 318 16.79 -11.21 13.02
C TYR A 318 16.25 -12.46 12.32
N ALA A 319 17.09 -13.16 11.58
CA ALA A 319 16.77 -14.49 11.08
C ALA A 319 17.19 -15.55 12.09
N LEU A 320 16.39 -16.60 12.30
CA LEU A 320 16.75 -17.67 13.22
C LEU A 320 17.97 -18.47 12.74
N SER A 321 18.23 -18.48 11.43
CA SER A 321 19.37 -19.16 10.82
C SER A 321 20.69 -18.40 10.95
N SER A 322 20.66 -17.06 10.91
CA SER A 322 21.87 -16.22 10.84
C SER A 322 22.00 -15.13 11.91
N GLY A 323 21.00 -14.97 12.78
CA GLY A 323 20.97 -13.93 13.80
C GLY A 323 20.63 -12.54 13.23
N LYS A 324 21.14 -11.49 13.87
CA LYS A 324 20.85 -10.10 13.52
C LYS A 324 21.32 -9.76 12.11
N ILE A 325 20.44 -9.15 11.33
CA ILE A 325 20.73 -8.68 9.97
C ILE A 325 21.30 -7.26 10.07
N PRO A 326 22.49 -6.98 9.50
CA PRO A 326 23.00 -5.62 9.41
C PRO A 326 22.08 -4.72 8.58
N GLY A 327 21.91 -3.47 8.99
CA GLY A 327 21.04 -2.52 8.27
C GLY A 327 21.52 -2.28 6.83
N GLY A 328 20.61 -2.43 5.87
CA GLY A 328 20.87 -2.31 4.44
C GLY A 328 21.54 -3.53 3.81
N GLU A 329 21.82 -4.59 4.57
CA GLU A 329 22.27 -5.86 4.02
C GLU A 329 21.09 -6.81 3.80
N GLN A 330 21.19 -7.57 2.70
CA GLN A 330 20.19 -8.53 2.27
C GLN A 330 20.70 -9.95 2.52
N ILE A 331 19.90 -10.77 3.19
CA ILE A 331 20.17 -12.19 3.38
C ILE A 331 19.18 -13.04 2.60
N VAL A 332 19.54 -14.30 2.39
CA VAL A 332 18.68 -15.30 1.73
C VAL A 332 18.07 -16.23 2.76
N LEU A 333 16.76 -16.38 2.71
CA LEU A 333 16.00 -17.35 3.50
C LEU A 333 15.49 -18.47 2.59
N LYS A 334 15.59 -19.71 3.07
CA LYS A 334 15.00 -20.88 2.43
C LYS A 334 13.57 -21.10 2.92
N THR A 335 12.77 -21.83 2.14
CA THR A 335 11.43 -22.26 2.59
C THR A 335 11.50 -22.95 3.96
N GLY A 336 10.57 -22.63 4.85
CA GLY A 336 10.53 -23.03 6.25
C GLY A 336 11.40 -22.19 7.20
N GLU A 337 12.25 -21.27 6.71
CA GLU A 337 13.04 -20.42 7.59
C GLU A 337 12.20 -19.30 8.21
N ARG A 338 12.59 -18.92 9.44
CA ARG A 338 11.91 -17.90 10.24
C ARG A 338 12.79 -16.70 10.52
N PHE A 339 12.16 -15.56 10.63
CA PHE A 339 12.77 -14.32 11.11
C PHE A 339 11.79 -13.53 11.97
N TYR A 340 12.29 -12.57 12.74
CA TYR A 340 11.46 -11.66 13.51
C TYR A 340 11.94 -10.21 13.40
N ALA A 341 11.01 -9.27 13.59
CA ALA A 341 11.24 -7.84 13.50
C ALA A 341 11.12 -7.18 14.89
N GLY A 342 12.19 -6.54 15.34
CA GLY A 342 12.26 -5.84 16.63
C GLY A 342 12.34 -6.78 17.84
N ASP A 343 11.28 -7.54 18.10
CA ASP A 343 11.22 -8.55 19.16
C ASP A 343 10.81 -9.92 18.61
N SER A 344 11.12 -10.98 19.36
CA SER A 344 10.86 -12.37 18.96
C SER A 344 9.37 -12.74 18.96
N GLY A 345 8.48 -11.89 19.48
CA GLY A 345 7.05 -12.05 19.38
C GLY A 345 6.54 -11.76 17.96
N ASN A 346 7.19 -10.84 17.22
CA ASN A 346 6.83 -10.50 15.84
C ASN A 346 7.51 -11.44 14.83
N MET A 347 7.07 -12.70 14.81
CA MET A 347 7.70 -13.81 14.08
C MET A 347 7.04 -14.09 12.73
N PHE A 348 7.86 -14.38 11.73
CA PHE A 348 7.44 -14.74 10.38
C PHE A 348 8.17 -15.99 9.88
N GLU A 349 7.52 -16.75 9.00
CA GLU A 349 8.07 -17.91 8.31
C GLU A 349 7.83 -17.77 6.80
N VAL A 350 8.84 -18.08 5.99
CA VAL A 350 8.71 -18.05 4.52
C VAL A 350 8.43 -19.44 3.97
N ASN A 351 7.46 -19.61 3.08
CA ASN A 351 7.09 -20.91 2.53
C ASN A 351 6.73 -20.86 1.05
N LEU A 352 6.85 -22.00 0.37
CA LEU A 352 6.30 -22.23 -0.97
C LEU A 352 5.10 -23.16 -0.88
N GLU A 353 3.91 -22.65 -1.13
CA GLU A 353 2.67 -23.43 -1.12
C GLU A 353 2.31 -23.89 -2.55
N PRO A 354 1.76 -25.10 -2.73
CA PRO A 354 1.30 -25.54 -4.06
C PRO A 354 0.07 -24.73 -4.50
N LEU A 355 -0.02 -24.30 -5.77
CA LEU A 355 -1.24 -23.69 -6.29
C LEU A 355 -2.41 -24.68 -6.20
N SER A 356 -3.43 -24.32 -5.43
CA SER A 356 -4.72 -25.00 -5.46
C SER A 356 -5.42 -24.67 -6.77
N ILE A 357 -5.52 -25.65 -7.66
CA ILE A 357 -6.39 -25.56 -8.84
C ILE A 357 -7.80 -25.86 -8.34
N SER A 358 -8.59 -24.81 -8.08
CA SER A 358 -10.03 -24.90 -7.82
C SER A 358 -10.83 -24.46 -9.03
#